data_AF-A0A6A6YQC8-F1
#
_entry.id   AF-A0A6A6YQC8-F1
#
_cell.length_a   1.000
_cell.length_b   1.000
_cell.length_c   1.000
_cell.angle_alpha   90.00
_cell.angle_beta   90.00
_cell.angle_gamma   90.00
#
_symmetry.space_group_name_H-M   'P 1'
#
loop_
_entity.id
_entity.type
_entity.pdbx_description
1 polymer ?
#
loop_
_entity_poly.entity_id
_entity_poly.type
_entity_poly.pdbx_seq_one_letter_code
_entity_poly.pdbx_strand_id
1 'polypeptide(L)'
;MPPKMPRAKRPLAETDPNASTGRTTRSKVAKLDAPKGKENKTVLGAKRTSKQDSKRLKSLTKHVEEDEGLEDYANTSNNRLGWLLLDRGLPYGTTDERDVMIMRLEIADATAKELNVPPYTPPYFPPTTADIRNAEASSLKKQTDFASKDNSKLRSMLEARKLSTYGTRDAPVQRLEAHPTVDYEQYTTDELSAMASRRHMRMDTTGPKAVKIARLRMNDELKRDTGNTPEGELYGAISAMEMFVGAFRRDKDRALRGDYSFVRSFCRPASTLKELLHERNLPESGNIATKMERLRKDDARRATPFATRIFEKRINDARSEWEKLRVKFEEATGRPLLCVSEDLNAESKLHQRDPVRNAPKDDPPVKHMVDYDWRSSRWADRNRHQLVDIAKNRGMPHASGAPKAAMIKWLETGEIEYEEYYTTSLHAMCSERGIDVNQTKKKVEIIRLPKEHDEEKS
;
A
#
# COMPACT_ATOMS: atom_id res chain seq x y z
N MET A 1 35.56 -25.15 -49.04
CA MET A 1 36.56 -24.06 -49.20
C MET A 1 35.80 -22.73 -49.13
N PRO A 2 36.41 -21.62 -48.70
CA PRO A 2 37.10 -21.33 -47.43
C PRO A 2 36.29 -20.27 -46.60
N PRO A 3 36.81 -19.64 -45.53
CA PRO A 3 37.57 -20.17 -44.40
C PRO A 3 36.83 -19.99 -43.04
N LYS A 4 37.25 -20.76 -42.02
CA LYS A 4 36.87 -20.63 -40.60
C LYS A 4 38.08 -20.11 -39.82
N MET A 5 37.94 -19.12 -38.92
CA MET A 5 38.81 -18.85 -37.74
C MET A 5 38.40 -17.51 -37.07
N PRO A 6 38.80 -17.21 -35.81
CA PRO A 6 39.00 -18.10 -34.65
C PRO A 6 38.25 -17.64 -33.38
N ARG A 7 38.07 -18.54 -32.41
CA ARG A 7 37.69 -18.18 -31.02
C ARG A 7 38.93 -17.76 -30.23
N ALA A 8 38.88 -16.62 -29.54
CA ALA A 8 39.82 -16.29 -28.46
C ALA A 8 39.36 -16.92 -27.13
N LYS A 9 40.32 -17.33 -26.28
CA LYS A 9 40.10 -17.78 -24.90
C LYS A 9 40.60 -16.73 -23.89
N ARG A 10 40.16 -16.89 -22.64
CA ARG A 10 40.45 -16.08 -21.43
C ARG A 10 41.95 -15.83 -21.17
N PRO A 11 42.27 -14.94 -20.21
CA PRO A 11 42.74 -15.47 -18.92
C PRO A 11 41.90 -15.01 -17.70
N LEU A 12 42.10 -15.70 -16.57
CA LEU A 12 41.63 -15.28 -15.25
C LEU A 12 42.64 -14.31 -14.61
N ALA A 13 42.17 -13.46 -13.70
CA ALA A 13 42.93 -13.03 -12.53
C ALA A 13 41.96 -12.66 -11.39
N GLU A 14 42.21 -13.20 -10.21
CA GLU A 14 41.53 -12.83 -8.96
C GLU A 14 42.22 -11.61 -8.34
N THR A 15 41.48 -10.74 -7.65
CA THR A 15 42.07 -9.94 -6.56
C THR A 15 41.00 -9.43 -5.60
N ASP A 16 41.02 -9.97 -4.39
CA ASP A 16 40.30 -9.45 -3.21
C ASP A 16 41.23 -8.48 -2.48
N PRO A 17 40.82 -7.22 -2.21
CA PRO A 17 41.59 -6.28 -1.41
C PRO A 17 40.93 -5.96 -0.06
N ASN A 18 40.40 -6.94 0.66
CA ASN A 18 40.01 -6.75 2.06
C ASN A 18 41.22 -6.88 3.02
N ALA A 19 42.18 -5.95 2.91
CA ALA A 19 43.35 -5.88 3.79
C ALA A 19 43.93 -4.46 3.92
N SER A 20 43.64 -3.77 5.02
CA SER A 20 44.69 -3.14 5.84
C SER A 20 44.18 -2.62 7.19
N THR A 21 44.94 -2.95 8.24
CA THR A 21 45.18 -2.19 9.50
C THR A 21 44.17 -1.11 9.93
N GLY A 22 43.58 -1.13 11.12
CA GLY A 22 44.17 -1.52 12.40
C GLY A 22 44.76 -0.31 13.13
N ARG A 23 44.04 0.22 14.14
CA ARG A 23 44.63 1.14 15.12
C ARG A 23 44.03 0.97 16.51
N THR A 24 44.75 0.23 17.33
CA THR A 24 44.51 0.12 18.77
C THR A 24 44.98 1.41 19.46
N THR A 25 44.10 2.04 20.25
CA THR A 25 44.53 2.92 21.35
C THR A 25 43.87 2.48 22.65
N ARG A 26 44.72 2.19 23.63
CA ARG A 26 44.37 1.67 24.97
C ARG A 26 44.65 2.78 26.00
N SER A 27 44.05 2.66 27.19
CA SER A 27 44.22 3.53 28.38
C SER A 27 43.29 4.76 28.39
N LYS A 28 42.81 5.24 29.54
CA LYS A 28 43.24 4.99 30.94
C LYS A 28 42.12 4.56 31.88
N VAL A 29 42.52 3.79 32.90
CA VAL A 29 41.80 3.57 34.16
C VAL A 29 41.85 4.84 35.02
N ALA A 30 40.75 5.17 35.69
CA ALA A 30 40.77 5.96 36.92
C ALA A 30 39.66 5.47 37.87
N LYS A 31 40.06 4.80 38.96
CA LYS A 31 39.26 4.65 40.19
C LYS A 31 39.66 5.77 41.15
N LEU A 32 38.71 6.22 41.98
CA LEU A 32 38.82 6.81 43.33
C LEU A 32 37.41 7.34 43.63
N ASP A 33 36.59 6.65 44.42
CA ASP A 33 36.56 6.56 45.88
C ASP A 33 35.65 7.63 46.52
N ALA A 34 34.73 7.18 47.36
CA ALA A 34 33.91 8.02 48.23
C ALA A 34 34.69 8.37 49.52
N PRO A 35 34.24 9.37 50.30
CA PRO A 35 33.65 8.97 51.58
C PRO A 35 32.46 9.82 52.11
N LYS A 36 31.91 9.27 53.19
CA LYS A 36 30.71 9.64 53.99
C LYS A 36 30.76 11.03 54.69
N GLY A 37 29.57 11.54 55.02
CA GLY A 37 29.31 12.52 56.11
C GLY A 37 27.88 13.09 56.04
N LYS A 38 26.87 12.50 56.68
CA LYS A 38 26.37 12.71 58.07
C LYS A 38 25.88 14.13 58.43
N GLU A 39 24.54 14.19 58.63
CA GLU A 39 23.80 14.90 59.69
C GLU A 39 23.96 16.42 59.90
N ASN A 40 22.85 17.16 59.76
CA ASN A 40 22.23 17.82 60.92
C ASN A 40 20.74 18.21 60.73
N LYS A 41 20.00 18.24 61.84
CA LYS A 41 18.59 18.66 61.96
C LYS A 41 18.47 20.12 62.41
N THR A 42 17.27 20.70 62.24
CA THR A 42 16.47 21.53 63.19
C THR A 42 15.68 22.57 62.37
N VAL A 43 14.40 22.36 62.04
CA VAL A 43 13.16 22.48 62.84
C VAL A 43 12.83 23.92 63.26
N LEU A 44 11.71 24.44 62.72
CA LEU A 44 10.65 25.30 63.32
C LEU A 44 9.90 26.04 62.18
N GLY A 45 8.56 26.05 62.08
CA GLY A 45 7.51 25.35 62.83
C GLY A 45 6.11 25.95 62.56
N ALA A 46 5.03 25.30 63.04
CA ALA A 46 3.62 25.78 63.08
C ALA A 46 2.92 25.99 61.70
N LYS A 47 1.58 25.96 61.49
CA LYS A 47 0.29 25.69 62.22
C LYS A 47 -0.82 25.61 61.13
N ARG A 48 -2.02 25.00 61.23
CA ARG A 48 -2.70 24.13 62.23
C ARG A 48 -3.94 23.44 61.57
N THR A 49 -4.22 22.16 61.88
CA THR A 49 -5.57 21.49 61.94
C THR A 49 -6.67 21.71 60.87
N SER A 50 -7.10 20.62 60.21
CA SER A 50 -8.52 20.23 60.08
C SER A 50 -8.65 18.70 60.00
N LYS A 51 -8.97 18.04 61.12
CA LYS A 51 -9.07 16.57 61.21
C LYS A 51 -10.42 16.17 61.79
N GLN A 52 -11.52 16.51 61.09
CA GLN A 52 -12.87 16.21 61.60
C GLN A 52 -13.94 15.81 60.55
N ASP A 53 -13.75 16.06 59.25
CA ASP A 53 -14.79 15.79 58.25
C ASP A 53 -14.78 14.37 57.65
N SER A 54 -13.69 13.61 57.78
CA SER A 54 -13.55 12.28 57.15
C SER A 54 -14.38 11.15 57.79
N LYS A 55 -15.25 11.45 58.76
CA LYS A 55 -16.07 10.46 59.49
C LYS A 55 -17.58 10.57 59.26
N ARG A 56 -18.07 11.53 58.46
CA ARG A 56 -19.53 11.68 58.19
C ARG A 56 -20.00 11.29 56.79
N LEU A 57 -19.10 11.02 55.84
CA LEU A 57 -19.46 10.52 54.49
C LEU A 57 -19.42 8.98 54.32
N LYS A 58 -18.99 8.21 55.33
CA LYS A 58 -18.87 6.73 55.22
C LYS A 58 -20.15 5.94 55.58
N SER A 59 -21.31 6.58 55.64
CA SER A 59 -22.57 5.96 56.06
C SER A 59 -23.70 6.05 55.04
N LEU A 60 -23.42 6.40 53.78
CA LEU A 60 -24.42 6.48 52.71
C LEU A 60 -24.02 5.70 51.44
N THR A 61 -23.30 4.59 51.61
CA THR A 61 -22.97 3.64 50.53
C THR A 61 -23.17 2.22 51.04
N LYS A 62 -24.44 1.80 51.11
CA LYS A 62 -24.83 0.41 51.27
C LYS A 62 -26.16 0.19 50.56
N HIS A 63 -26.20 -0.82 49.67
CA HIS A 63 -27.22 -1.07 48.64
C HIS A 63 -27.16 -0.08 47.46
N VAL A 64 -26.57 -0.53 46.35
CA VAL A 64 -27.27 -0.86 45.10
C VAL A 64 -26.52 -2.06 44.49
N GLU A 65 -27.26 -3.04 43.99
CA GLU A 65 -26.73 -4.20 43.28
C GLU A 65 -26.53 -3.88 41.79
N GLU A 66 -25.77 -4.75 41.11
CA GLU A 66 -25.48 -4.80 39.67
C GLU A 66 -26.38 -3.94 38.75
N ASP A 67 -25.82 -2.86 38.18
CA ASP A 67 -26.47 -2.04 37.17
C ASP A 67 -25.43 -1.62 36.11
N GLU A 68 -25.56 -2.17 34.89
CA GLU A 68 -24.63 -1.90 33.77
C GLU A 68 -24.88 -0.49 33.20
N GLY A 69 -24.12 0.52 33.63
CA GLY A 69 -24.22 1.83 32.96
C GLY A 69 -23.52 3.04 33.56
N LEU A 70 -23.06 3.04 34.81
CA LEU A 70 -22.29 4.18 35.33
C LEU A 70 -20.80 4.07 34.97
N GLU A 71 -20.29 5.04 34.21
CA GLU A 71 -18.84 5.23 34.05
C GLU A 71 -18.21 5.49 35.43
N ASP A 72 -17.19 4.71 35.81
CA ASP A 72 -16.45 4.94 37.05
C ASP A 72 -15.61 6.22 36.95
N TYR A 73 -16.21 7.34 37.36
CA TYR A 73 -15.61 8.68 37.34
C TYR A 73 -14.29 8.76 38.11
N ALA A 74 -14.00 7.83 39.02
CA ALA A 74 -12.71 7.75 39.71
C ALA A 74 -11.53 7.52 38.75
N ASN A 75 -11.75 6.95 37.57
CA ASN A 75 -10.71 6.72 36.55
C ASN A 75 -10.64 7.81 35.46
N THR A 76 -11.61 8.73 35.41
CA THR A 76 -11.76 9.74 34.35
C THR A 76 -10.84 10.94 34.58
N SER A 77 -10.12 11.44 33.57
CA SER A 77 -9.17 12.56 33.76
C SER A 77 -9.85 13.88 34.18
N ASN A 78 -9.17 14.75 34.92
CA ASN A 78 -9.73 16.03 35.38
C ASN A 78 -10.30 16.88 34.23
N ASN A 79 -9.59 16.93 33.09
CA ASN A 79 -10.07 17.63 31.90
C ASN A 79 -11.38 17.02 31.38
N ARG A 80 -11.50 15.69 31.38
CA ARG A 80 -12.71 14.99 30.94
C ARG A 80 -13.88 15.21 31.90
N LEU A 81 -13.64 15.23 33.22
CA LEU A 81 -14.64 15.57 34.24
C LEU A 81 -15.16 17.01 34.05
N GLY A 82 -14.26 17.98 33.85
CA GLY A 82 -14.63 19.38 33.59
C GLY A 82 -15.46 19.55 32.31
N TRP A 83 -15.13 18.82 31.24
CA TRP A 83 -15.93 18.78 30.02
C TRP A 83 -17.33 18.18 30.25
N LEU A 84 -17.45 17.06 30.97
CA LEU A 84 -18.75 16.46 31.28
C LEU A 84 -19.66 17.38 32.10
N LEU A 85 -19.10 18.18 33.02
CA LEU A 85 -19.84 19.20 33.75
C LEU A 85 -20.39 20.29 32.82
N LEU A 86 -19.52 20.88 31.98
CA LEU A 86 -19.91 21.93 31.03
C LEU A 86 -20.97 21.44 30.02
N ASP A 87 -20.81 20.23 29.52
CA ASP A 87 -21.69 19.56 28.54
C ASP A 87 -23.09 19.28 29.14
N ARG A 88 -23.15 18.93 30.43
CA ARG A 88 -24.41 18.77 31.19
C ARG A 88 -24.97 20.09 31.76
N GLY A 89 -24.37 21.25 31.43
CA GLY A 89 -24.78 22.56 31.94
C GLY A 89 -24.56 22.77 33.44
N LEU A 90 -23.73 21.92 34.07
CA LEU A 90 -23.40 21.97 35.50
C LEU A 90 -22.29 23.00 35.74
N PRO A 91 -22.28 23.68 36.90
CA PRO A 91 -21.22 24.63 37.23
C PRO A 91 -19.85 23.94 37.26
N TYR A 92 -18.90 24.53 36.56
CA TYR A 92 -17.49 24.14 36.52
C TYR A 92 -16.60 25.36 36.81
N GLY A 93 -15.90 25.32 37.94
CA GLY A 93 -14.88 26.30 38.31
C GLY A 93 -13.49 25.80 37.92
N THR A 94 -12.65 26.69 37.43
CA THR A 94 -11.25 26.39 37.07
C THR A 94 -10.37 25.99 38.26
N THR A 95 -10.90 26.07 39.48
CA THR A 95 -10.27 25.66 40.74
C THR A 95 -11.03 24.54 41.45
N ASP A 96 -12.00 23.88 40.82
CA ASP A 96 -12.71 22.75 41.43
C ASP A 96 -11.77 21.56 41.65
N GLU A 97 -11.78 20.99 42.85
CA GLU A 97 -11.06 19.76 43.16
C GLU A 97 -11.72 18.55 42.47
N ARG A 98 -10.91 17.53 42.15
CA ARG A 98 -11.34 16.32 41.42
C ARG A 98 -12.60 15.69 42.01
N ASP A 99 -12.61 15.51 43.32
CA ASP A 99 -13.69 14.83 44.05
C ASP A 99 -15.00 15.64 44.02
N VAL A 100 -14.89 16.98 43.92
CA VAL A 100 -16.05 17.88 43.77
C VAL A 100 -16.66 17.74 42.37
N MET A 101 -15.84 17.58 41.34
CA MET A 101 -16.32 17.34 39.98
C MET A 101 -17.02 15.98 39.85
N ILE A 102 -16.45 14.93 40.47
CA ILE A 102 -17.05 13.59 40.52
C ILE A 102 -18.40 13.65 41.22
N MET A 103 -18.46 14.20 42.45
CA MET A 103 -19.70 14.34 43.21
C MET A 103 -20.82 15.05 42.43
N ARG A 104 -20.51 16.13 41.69
CA ARG A 104 -21.52 16.86 40.90
C ARG A 104 -22.07 16.02 39.74
N LEU A 105 -21.25 15.18 39.10
CA LEU A 105 -21.69 14.28 38.03
C LEU A 105 -22.53 13.12 38.58
N GLU A 106 -22.13 12.53 39.72
CA GLU A 106 -22.88 11.47 40.41
C GLU A 106 -24.26 11.96 40.86
N ILE A 107 -24.34 13.17 41.45
CA ILE A 107 -25.63 13.80 41.83
C ILE A 107 -26.49 14.04 40.60
N ALA A 108 -25.91 14.51 39.49
CA ALA A 108 -26.67 14.78 38.27
C ALA A 108 -27.25 13.48 37.66
N ASP A 109 -26.50 12.38 37.66
CA ASP A 109 -26.97 11.11 37.12
C ASP A 109 -27.96 10.39 38.04
N ALA A 110 -27.80 10.48 39.36
CA ALA A 110 -28.82 10.07 40.31
C ALA A 110 -30.14 10.85 40.08
N THR A 111 -30.06 12.17 39.91
CA THR A 111 -31.22 13.03 39.63
C THR A 111 -31.87 12.69 38.29
N ALA A 112 -31.08 12.44 37.24
CA ALA A 112 -31.59 12.05 35.92
C ALA A 112 -32.32 10.70 35.97
N LYS A 113 -31.80 9.75 36.75
CA LYS A 113 -32.41 8.43 36.98
C LYS A 113 -33.74 8.53 37.73
N GLU A 114 -33.84 9.37 38.77
CA GLU A 114 -35.11 9.63 39.47
C GLU A 114 -36.17 10.27 38.54
N LEU A 115 -35.74 11.12 37.61
CA LEU A 115 -36.62 11.80 36.65
C LEU A 115 -36.95 10.99 35.39
N ASN A 116 -36.50 9.72 35.28
CA ASN A 116 -36.61 8.90 34.06
C ASN A 116 -36.09 9.59 32.78
N VAL A 117 -35.09 10.46 32.92
CA VAL A 117 -34.40 11.04 31.77
C VAL A 117 -33.47 9.96 31.19
N PRO A 118 -33.47 9.70 29.87
CA PRO A 118 -32.60 8.68 29.28
C PRO A 118 -31.13 8.99 29.59
N PRO A 119 -30.30 7.97 29.86
CA PRO A 119 -28.92 8.15 30.31
C PRO A 119 -28.12 8.97 29.29
N TYR A 120 -27.41 9.97 29.80
CA TYR A 120 -26.69 10.93 28.97
C TYR A 120 -25.52 10.29 28.23
N THR A 121 -25.69 10.01 26.94
CA THR A 121 -24.61 9.61 26.03
C THR A 121 -23.91 10.85 25.46
N PRO A 122 -22.69 11.21 25.88
CA PRO A 122 -22.00 12.40 25.36
C PRO A 122 -21.75 12.29 23.84
N PRO A 123 -21.89 13.38 23.08
CA PRO A 123 -21.52 13.42 21.68
C PRO A 123 -20.02 13.13 21.50
N TYR A 124 -19.66 12.46 20.42
CA TYR A 124 -18.35 11.82 20.19
C TYR A 124 -17.15 12.78 20.36
N PHE A 125 -16.30 12.56 21.37
CA PHE A 125 -15.08 13.35 21.60
C PHE A 125 -13.85 12.74 20.90
N PRO A 126 -12.87 13.56 20.47
CA PRO A 126 -11.59 13.06 19.99
C PRO A 126 -10.77 12.45 21.15
N PRO A 127 -10.17 11.25 20.99
CA PRO A 127 -9.41 10.58 22.03
C PRO A 127 -8.10 11.33 22.36
N THR A 128 -7.65 11.31 23.62
CA THR A 128 -6.37 11.93 24.01
C THR A 128 -5.17 11.13 23.49
N THR A 129 -3.98 11.71 23.47
CA THR A 129 -2.75 11.00 23.04
C THR A 129 -2.43 9.77 23.90
N ALA A 130 -2.87 9.74 25.16
CA ALA A 130 -2.74 8.57 26.03
C ALA A 130 -3.80 7.50 25.67
N ASP A 131 -5.03 7.91 25.39
CA ASP A 131 -6.10 7.02 24.92
C ASP A 131 -5.76 6.44 23.55
N ILE A 132 -5.19 7.24 22.64
CA ILE A 132 -4.66 6.78 21.34
C ILE A 132 -3.57 5.75 21.56
N ARG A 133 -2.60 5.95 22.47
CA ARG A 133 -1.54 4.96 22.73
C ARG A 133 -2.06 3.69 23.40
N ASN A 134 -3.02 3.80 24.31
CA ASN A 134 -3.62 2.64 24.99
C ASN A 134 -4.61 1.89 24.09
N ALA A 135 -5.34 2.59 23.22
CA ALA A 135 -6.18 2.02 22.17
C ALA A 135 -5.32 1.44 21.03
N GLU A 136 -4.20 2.06 20.65
CA GLU A 136 -3.20 1.47 19.76
C GLU A 136 -2.61 0.21 20.39
N ALA A 137 -2.18 0.23 21.66
CA ALA A 137 -1.64 -0.96 22.32
C ALA A 137 -2.67 -2.08 22.50
N SER A 138 -3.94 -1.74 22.77
CA SER A 138 -5.05 -2.70 22.90
C SER A 138 -5.57 -3.18 21.53
N SER A 139 -5.48 -2.34 20.50
CA SER A 139 -5.70 -2.69 19.10
C SER A 139 -4.57 -3.61 18.62
N LEU A 140 -3.30 -3.29 18.86
CA LEU A 140 -2.15 -4.14 18.54
C LEU A 140 -2.23 -5.51 19.24
N LYS A 141 -2.65 -5.56 20.52
CA LYS A 141 -2.96 -6.82 21.21
C LYS A 141 -4.11 -7.63 20.58
N LYS A 142 -4.99 -7.00 19.79
CA LYS A 142 -6.08 -7.63 19.03
C LYS A 142 -5.80 -7.76 17.51
N GLN A 143 -4.76 -7.11 16.96
CA GLN A 143 -4.57 -6.91 15.51
C GLN A 143 -3.75 -8.00 14.83
N THR A 144 -2.85 -8.67 15.54
CA THR A 144 -2.03 -9.74 14.95
C THR A 144 -2.35 -11.07 15.58
N ASP A 145 -3.34 -11.75 14.99
CA ASP A 145 -3.41 -13.21 14.98
C ASP A 145 -2.07 -13.75 14.43
N PHE A 146 -1.17 -14.15 15.33
CA PHE A 146 0.13 -14.72 14.98
C PHE A 146 0.00 -16.11 14.33
N ALA A 147 -1.03 -16.88 14.70
CA ALA A 147 -1.31 -18.18 14.09
C ALA A 147 -1.71 -18.06 12.60
N SER A 148 -2.20 -16.90 12.14
CA SER A 148 -2.47 -16.61 10.72
C SER A 148 -1.24 -16.25 9.87
N LYS A 149 -0.06 -16.08 10.48
CA LYS A 149 1.16 -15.59 9.79
C LYS A 149 1.99 -16.71 9.16
N ASP A 150 2.73 -16.39 8.11
CA ASP A 150 3.67 -17.33 7.49
C ASP A 150 4.89 -17.56 8.41
N ASN A 151 5.51 -18.75 8.34
CA ASN A 151 6.70 -19.11 9.11
C ASN A 151 7.85 -18.09 8.96
N SER A 152 8.04 -17.55 7.76
CA SER A 152 9.00 -16.46 7.48
C SER A 152 8.67 -15.19 8.27
N LYS A 153 7.41 -14.77 8.25
CA LYS A 153 6.90 -13.58 8.92
C LYS A 153 7.06 -13.69 10.44
N LEU A 154 6.75 -14.86 11.00
CA LEU A 154 6.97 -15.16 12.42
C LEU A 154 8.45 -14.96 12.81
N ARG A 155 9.40 -15.48 12.01
CA ARG A 155 10.84 -15.31 12.25
C ARG A 155 11.27 -13.83 12.14
N SER A 156 10.85 -13.15 11.08
CA SER A 156 11.10 -11.71 10.84
C SER A 156 10.55 -10.80 11.96
N MET A 157 9.44 -11.20 12.59
CA MET A 157 8.85 -10.51 13.74
C MET A 157 9.57 -10.83 15.07
N LEU A 158 10.12 -12.02 15.24
CA LEU A 158 10.96 -12.40 16.38
C LEU A 158 12.34 -11.75 16.34
N GLU A 159 12.98 -11.69 15.17
CA GLU A 159 14.25 -10.98 14.97
C GLU A 159 14.12 -9.49 15.33
N ALA A 160 13.04 -8.83 14.90
CA ALA A 160 12.73 -7.45 15.28
C ALA A 160 12.49 -7.24 16.79
N ARG A 161 12.23 -8.32 17.54
CA ARG A 161 12.10 -8.35 19.00
C ARG A 161 13.37 -8.87 19.71
N LYS A 162 14.43 -9.21 18.96
CA LYS A 162 15.66 -9.85 19.45
C LYS A 162 15.40 -11.20 20.17
N LEU A 163 14.37 -11.92 19.73
CA LEU A 163 13.95 -13.21 20.28
C LEU A 163 14.44 -14.39 19.42
N SER A 164 14.53 -15.57 20.03
CA SER A 164 14.92 -16.81 19.33
C SER A 164 13.91 -17.19 18.25
N THR A 165 14.41 -17.54 17.07
CA THR A 165 13.63 -17.97 15.88
C THR A 165 13.50 -19.49 15.73
N TYR A 166 14.19 -20.27 16.58
CA TYR A 166 14.25 -21.74 16.48
C TYR A 166 12.97 -22.45 16.96
N GLY A 167 12.71 -23.66 16.47
CA GLY A 167 11.64 -24.56 16.92
C GLY A 167 10.60 -24.90 15.86
N THR A 168 9.62 -25.72 16.24
CA THR A 168 8.38 -25.98 15.47
C THR A 168 7.50 -24.74 15.44
N ARG A 169 6.54 -24.66 14.51
CA ARG A 169 5.69 -23.47 14.26
C ARG A 169 5.06 -22.84 15.52
N ASP A 170 4.57 -23.67 16.43
CA ASP A 170 3.86 -23.20 17.63
C ASP A 170 4.78 -22.43 18.58
N ALA A 171 6.08 -22.74 18.61
CA ALA A 171 7.03 -22.09 19.51
C ALA A 171 7.31 -20.62 19.14
N PRO A 172 7.55 -20.24 17.86
CA PRO A 172 7.49 -18.86 17.39
C PRO A 172 6.17 -18.14 17.69
N VAL A 173 5.02 -18.81 17.53
CA VAL A 173 3.70 -18.23 17.80
C VAL A 173 3.57 -17.89 19.29
N GLN A 174 3.79 -18.86 20.18
CA GLN A 174 3.73 -18.67 21.64
C GLN A 174 4.70 -17.58 22.14
N ARG A 175 5.90 -17.46 21.55
CA ARG A 175 6.85 -16.38 21.89
C ARG A 175 6.34 -15.01 21.46
N LEU A 176 5.68 -14.89 20.31
CA LEU A 176 5.07 -13.64 19.87
C LEU A 176 3.82 -13.31 20.69
N GLU A 177 3.04 -14.30 21.12
CA GLU A 177 1.91 -14.11 22.05
C GLU A 177 2.39 -13.63 23.43
N ALA A 178 3.51 -14.16 23.94
CA ALA A 178 4.16 -13.69 25.17
C ALA A 178 4.81 -12.30 25.03
N HIS A 179 5.24 -11.93 23.81
CA HIS A 179 5.89 -10.65 23.50
C HIS A 179 5.20 -9.94 22.31
N PRO A 180 3.93 -9.52 22.47
CA PRO A 180 3.09 -9.11 21.34
C PRO A 180 3.55 -7.79 20.71
N THR A 181 4.11 -6.88 21.49
CA THR A 181 4.61 -5.60 21.03
C THR A 181 6.10 -5.66 20.65
N VAL A 182 6.48 -4.84 19.68
CA VAL A 182 7.87 -4.50 19.38
C VAL A 182 8.04 -3.00 19.59
N ASP A 183 8.96 -2.62 20.47
CA ASP A 183 9.32 -1.22 20.61
C ASP A 183 10.24 -0.82 19.46
N TYR A 184 9.66 -0.23 18.41
CA TYR A 184 10.41 0.29 17.29
C TYR A 184 11.15 1.61 17.61
N GLU A 185 10.84 2.30 18.71
CA GLU A 185 11.52 3.56 19.08
C GLU A 185 12.94 3.34 19.60
N GLN A 186 13.26 2.14 20.10
CA GLN A 186 14.63 1.78 20.52
C GLN A 186 15.65 1.77 19.36
N TYR A 187 15.18 1.67 18.10
CA TYR A 187 16.04 1.54 16.93
C TYR A 187 16.42 2.90 16.33
N THR A 188 17.61 2.96 15.75
CA THR A 188 18.07 4.09 14.94
C THR A 188 17.35 4.16 13.59
N THR A 189 17.39 5.33 12.94
CA THR A 189 16.83 5.55 11.60
C THR A 189 17.38 4.59 10.54
N ASP A 190 18.66 4.19 10.69
CA ASP A 190 19.35 3.32 9.74
C ASP A 190 19.02 1.85 9.98
N GLU A 191 18.91 1.40 11.24
CA GLU A 191 18.39 0.07 11.57
C GLU A 191 16.94 -0.12 11.11
N LEU A 192 16.10 0.91 11.27
CA LEU A 192 14.72 0.90 10.77
C LEU A 192 14.68 0.78 9.24
N SER A 193 15.57 1.47 8.53
CA SER A 193 15.70 1.29 7.08
C SER A 193 16.24 -0.08 6.70
N ALA A 194 17.26 -0.60 7.37
CA ALA A 194 17.78 -1.94 7.11
C ALA A 194 16.70 -3.02 7.36
N MET A 195 15.83 -2.86 8.35
CA MET A 195 14.66 -3.72 8.56
C MET A 195 13.64 -3.60 7.42
N ALA A 196 13.36 -2.38 6.95
CA ALA A 196 12.46 -2.16 5.82
C ALA A 196 13.01 -2.73 4.50
N SER A 197 14.32 -2.61 4.26
CA SER A 197 15.03 -3.19 3.11
C SER A 197 14.97 -4.71 3.12
N ARG A 198 15.26 -5.37 4.26
CA ARG A 198 15.17 -6.84 4.39
C ARG A 198 13.76 -7.36 4.13
N ARG A 199 12.73 -6.55 4.43
CA ARG A 199 11.31 -6.85 4.15
C ARG A 199 10.88 -6.43 2.74
N HIS A 200 11.80 -6.03 1.85
CA HIS A 200 11.53 -5.50 0.50
C HIS A 200 10.44 -4.42 0.45
N MET A 201 10.36 -3.55 1.47
CA MET A 201 9.41 -2.46 1.48
C MET A 201 9.80 -1.40 0.44
N ARG A 202 8.86 -1.02 -0.43
CA ARG A 202 9.11 0.02 -1.44
C ARG A 202 9.51 1.33 -0.75
N MET A 203 10.54 2.03 -1.23
CA MET A 203 11.04 3.26 -0.58
C MET A 203 11.44 3.04 0.90
N ASP A 204 12.05 1.90 1.22
CA ASP A 204 12.60 1.48 2.52
C ASP A 204 13.42 2.55 3.29
N THR A 205 14.17 3.36 2.55
CA THR A 205 15.06 4.41 3.06
C THR A 205 14.35 5.75 3.31
N THR A 206 13.13 5.92 2.79
CA THR A 206 12.46 7.22 2.68
C THR A 206 11.67 7.61 3.94
N GLY A 207 11.70 8.91 4.25
CA GLY A 207 10.91 9.54 5.31
C GLY A 207 11.62 9.64 6.67
N PRO A 208 11.09 10.44 7.61
CA PRO A 208 11.61 10.54 8.97
C PRO A 208 11.39 9.24 9.77
N LYS A 209 12.09 9.09 10.90
CA LYS A 209 12.01 7.91 11.79
C LYS A 209 10.56 7.47 12.07
N ALA A 210 9.68 8.39 12.43
CA ALA A 210 8.27 8.09 12.71
C ALA A 210 7.52 7.44 11.53
N VAL A 211 7.80 7.87 10.29
CA VAL A 211 7.23 7.27 9.07
C VAL A 211 7.76 5.85 8.86
N LYS A 212 9.06 5.61 9.09
CA LYS A 212 9.64 4.25 9.00
C LYS A 212 9.01 3.31 10.04
N ILE A 213 8.81 3.78 11.27
CA ILE A 213 8.13 3.03 12.35
C ILE A 213 6.68 2.69 11.95
N ALA A 214 5.90 3.67 11.51
CA ALA A 214 4.51 3.45 11.09
C ALA A 214 4.40 2.41 9.96
N ARG A 215 5.31 2.47 8.97
CA ARG A 215 5.34 1.54 7.84
C ARG A 215 5.80 0.13 8.24
N LEU A 216 6.70 0.00 9.21
CA LEU A 216 7.09 -1.31 9.77
C LEU A 216 5.95 -1.95 10.57
N ARG A 217 5.20 -1.17 11.35
CA ARG A 217 3.96 -1.63 12.02
C ARG A 217 2.92 -2.10 11.01
N MET A 218 2.65 -1.32 9.96
CA MET A 218 1.76 -1.71 8.86
C MET A 218 2.24 -2.99 8.14
N ASN A 219 3.55 -3.17 7.97
CA ASN A 219 4.10 -4.41 7.42
C ASN A 219 3.91 -5.61 8.37
N ASP A 220 3.89 -5.42 9.69
CA ASP A 220 3.58 -6.47 10.67
C ASP A 220 2.11 -6.92 10.65
N GLU A 221 1.20 -6.11 10.11
CA GLU A 221 -0.20 -6.52 9.84
C GLU A 221 -0.29 -7.55 8.68
N LEU A 222 0.67 -7.59 7.75
CA LEU A 222 0.70 -8.56 6.65
C LEU A 222 0.89 -10.00 7.15
N LYS A 223 0.25 -10.98 6.49
CA LYS A 223 0.41 -12.42 6.80
C LYS A 223 1.79 -12.95 6.41
N ARG A 224 2.31 -12.52 5.26
CA ARG A 224 3.58 -12.97 4.67
C ARG A 224 4.75 -12.07 5.00
N ASP A 225 5.97 -12.63 4.92
CA ASP A 225 7.16 -11.79 4.80
C ASP A 225 7.31 -11.33 3.35
N THR A 226 7.23 -10.02 3.13
CA THR A 226 7.45 -9.41 1.82
C THR A 226 8.90 -9.52 1.35
N GLY A 227 9.85 -9.80 2.27
CA GLY A 227 11.24 -10.13 1.98
C GLY A 227 11.47 -11.54 1.40
N ASN A 228 10.56 -12.49 1.63
CA ASN A 228 10.75 -13.88 1.24
C ASN A 228 10.32 -14.12 -0.23
N THR A 229 11.26 -13.98 -1.17
CA THR A 229 11.00 -14.14 -2.61
C THR A 229 10.40 -15.51 -2.97
N PRO A 230 10.96 -16.68 -2.55
CA PRO A 230 10.35 -17.98 -2.81
C PRO A 230 8.88 -18.13 -2.37
N GLU A 231 8.51 -17.64 -1.18
CA GLU A 231 7.10 -17.64 -0.77
C GLU A 231 6.27 -16.66 -1.62
N GLY A 232 6.81 -15.48 -1.93
CA GLY A 232 6.18 -14.51 -2.83
C GLY A 232 5.90 -15.06 -4.24
N GLU A 233 6.79 -15.89 -4.77
CA GLU A 233 6.60 -16.60 -6.04
C GLU A 233 5.47 -17.64 -5.95
N LEU A 234 5.35 -18.36 -4.82
CA LEU A 234 4.22 -19.28 -4.57
C LEU A 234 2.88 -18.51 -4.50
N TYR A 235 2.80 -17.39 -3.77
CA TYR A 235 1.62 -16.52 -3.79
C TYR A 235 1.25 -16.09 -5.23
N GLY A 236 2.25 -15.63 -6.01
CA GLY A 236 2.04 -15.21 -7.40
C GLY A 236 1.53 -16.34 -8.30
N ALA A 237 2.14 -17.53 -8.20
CA ALA A 237 1.76 -18.70 -9.00
C ALA A 237 0.34 -19.20 -8.67
N ILE A 238 -0.01 -19.29 -7.39
CA ILE A 238 -1.35 -19.72 -6.95
C ILE A 238 -2.42 -18.71 -7.38
N SER A 239 -2.17 -17.41 -7.18
CA SER A 239 -3.05 -16.33 -7.64
C SER A 239 -3.29 -16.42 -9.15
N ALA A 240 -2.25 -16.70 -9.94
CA ALA A 240 -2.39 -16.91 -11.38
C ALA A 240 -3.28 -18.12 -11.71
N MET A 241 -3.17 -19.24 -10.98
CA MET A 241 -4.06 -20.39 -11.18
C MET A 241 -5.52 -20.09 -10.79
N GLU A 242 -5.76 -19.37 -9.69
CA GLU A 242 -7.11 -18.88 -9.33
C GLU A 242 -7.70 -18.01 -10.46
N MET A 243 -6.90 -17.08 -10.99
CA MET A 243 -7.28 -16.23 -12.13
C MET A 243 -7.57 -17.04 -13.40
N PHE A 244 -6.77 -18.07 -13.72
CA PHE A 244 -6.98 -18.92 -14.89
C PHE A 244 -8.25 -19.77 -14.76
N VAL A 245 -8.50 -20.39 -13.61
CA VAL A 245 -9.76 -21.12 -13.35
C VAL A 245 -10.97 -20.19 -13.52
N GLY A 246 -10.91 -18.97 -12.98
CA GLY A 246 -11.94 -17.96 -13.17
C GLY A 246 -12.11 -17.50 -14.61
N ALA A 247 -11.02 -17.35 -15.37
CA ALA A 247 -11.04 -16.97 -16.78
C ALA A 247 -11.65 -18.07 -17.65
N PHE A 248 -11.18 -19.31 -17.53
CA PHE A 248 -11.67 -20.44 -18.33
C PHE A 248 -13.16 -20.74 -18.06
N ARG A 249 -13.66 -20.51 -16.84
CA ARG A 249 -15.10 -20.56 -16.54
C ARG A 249 -15.87 -19.49 -17.33
N ARG A 250 -15.47 -18.22 -17.24
CA ARG A 250 -16.10 -17.12 -18.00
C ARG A 250 -16.06 -17.34 -19.51
N ASP A 251 -14.97 -17.91 -20.01
CA ASP A 251 -14.80 -18.20 -21.45
C ASP A 251 -15.63 -19.40 -21.90
N LYS A 252 -15.78 -20.43 -21.05
CA LYS A 252 -16.78 -21.51 -21.26
C LYS A 252 -18.19 -20.92 -21.36
N ASP A 253 -18.57 -20.07 -20.43
CA ASP A 253 -19.90 -19.46 -20.38
C ASP A 253 -20.17 -18.55 -21.60
N ARG A 254 -19.14 -17.85 -22.09
CA ARG A 254 -19.21 -17.05 -23.33
C ARG A 254 -19.37 -17.93 -24.57
N ALA A 255 -18.56 -18.98 -24.69
CA ALA A 255 -18.66 -19.94 -25.79
C ALA A 255 -20.03 -20.64 -25.83
N LEU A 256 -20.60 -21.00 -24.67
CA LEU A 256 -21.96 -21.56 -24.56
C LEU A 256 -23.06 -20.58 -25.01
N ARG A 257 -22.79 -19.26 -25.00
CA ARG A 257 -23.67 -18.22 -25.56
C ARG A 257 -23.33 -17.84 -27.01
N GLY A 258 -22.42 -18.56 -27.68
CA GLY A 258 -21.94 -18.23 -29.04
C GLY A 258 -21.05 -16.98 -29.12
N ASP A 259 -20.63 -16.41 -27.99
CA ASP A 259 -19.70 -15.28 -27.95
C ASP A 259 -18.26 -15.78 -27.95
N TYR A 260 -17.59 -15.67 -29.09
CA TYR A 260 -16.16 -15.99 -29.26
C TYR A 260 -15.23 -14.76 -29.16
N SER A 261 -15.73 -13.58 -28.77
CA SER A 261 -14.94 -12.35 -28.72
C SER A 261 -13.73 -12.46 -27.77
N PHE A 262 -13.89 -13.18 -26.66
CA PHE A 262 -12.85 -13.46 -25.65
C PHE A 262 -11.57 -14.06 -26.23
N VAL A 263 -11.67 -14.78 -27.35
CA VAL A 263 -10.52 -15.41 -28.01
C VAL A 263 -9.43 -14.38 -28.35
N ARG A 264 -9.82 -13.15 -28.70
CA ARG A 264 -8.88 -12.06 -29.03
C ARG A 264 -8.00 -11.64 -27.85
N SER A 265 -8.40 -11.96 -26.61
CA SER A 265 -7.66 -11.65 -25.39
C SER A 265 -6.62 -12.70 -25.01
N PHE A 266 -6.57 -13.87 -25.68
CA PHE A 266 -5.50 -14.84 -25.45
C PHE A 266 -4.19 -14.43 -26.12
N CYS A 267 -3.06 -14.82 -25.52
CA CYS A 267 -1.75 -14.72 -26.15
C CYS A 267 -1.60 -15.57 -27.44
N ARG A 268 -2.47 -16.57 -27.65
CA ARG A 268 -2.47 -17.48 -28.80
C ARG A 268 -3.90 -17.73 -29.33
N PRO A 269 -4.57 -16.73 -29.92
CA PRO A 269 -5.98 -16.83 -30.34
C PRO A 269 -6.20 -17.94 -31.38
N ALA A 270 -5.24 -18.13 -32.29
CA ALA A 270 -5.33 -19.10 -33.37
C ALA A 270 -5.30 -20.56 -32.89
N SER A 271 -4.64 -20.88 -31.77
CA SER A 271 -4.59 -22.26 -31.25
C SER A 271 -5.90 -22.66 -30.59
N THR A 272 -6.46 -21.81 -29.72
CA THR A 272 -7.78 -22.05 -29.10
C THR A 272 -8.88 -22.20 -30.16
N LEU A 273 -8.86 -21.40 -31.24
CA LEU A 273 -9.81 -21.59 -32.36
C LEU A 273 -9.58 -22.87 -33.14
N LYS A 274 -8.32 -23.31 -33.30
CA LYS A 274 -8.02 -24.59 -33.95
C LYS A 274 -8.61 -25.74 -33.15
N GLU A 275 -8.37 -25.76 -31.83
CA GLU A 275 -8.92 -26.76 -30.91
C GLU A 275 -10.46 -26.78 -30.96
N LEU A 276 -11.12 -25.62 -30.83
CA LEU A 276 -12.59 -25.51 -30.85
C LEU A 276 -13.23 -25.97 -32.17
N LEU A 277 -12.59 -25.67 -33.32
CA LEU A 277 -13.06 -26.14 -34.63
C LEU A 277 -12.84 -27.65 -34.79
N HIS A 278 -11.69 -28.15 -34.34
CA HIS A 278 -11.31 -29.55 -34.38
C HIS A 278 -12.29 -30.42 -33.58
N GLU A 279 -12.61 -30.03 -32.34
CA GLU A 279 -13.56 -30.75 -31.48
C GLU A 279 -14.98 -30.86 -32.09
N ARG A 280 -15.32 -29.95 -33.02
CA ARG A 280 -16.61 -29.88 -33.71
C ARG A 280 -16.58 -30.48 -35.12
N ASN A 281 -15.44 -31.04 -35.56
CA ASN A 281 -15.19 -31.49 -36.93
C ASN A 281 -15.42 -30.40 -38.00
N LEU A 282 -15.12 -29.14 -37.66
CA LEU A 282 -15.26 -27.99 -38.56
C LEU A 282 -13.93 -27.66 -39.26
N PRO A 283 -13.95 -27.18 -40.52
CA PRO A 283 -12.75 -26.76 -41.22
C PRO A 283 -11.90 -25.76 -40.43
N GLU A 284 -10.60 -26.02 -40.32
CA GLU A 284 -9.66 -25.19 -39.55
C GLU A 284 -9.05 -24.02 -40.35
N SER A 285 -9.40 -23.87 -41.62
CA SER A 285 -8.81 -22.89 -42.54
C SER A 285 -9.36 -21.46 -42.39
N GLY A 286 -8.60 -20.47 -42.87
CA GLY A 286 -8.97 -19.05 -42.85
C GLY A 286 -8.42 -18.26 -41.65
N ASN A 287 -8.70 -16.96 -41.63
CA ASN A 287 -8.24 -16.05 -40.58
C ASN A 287 -9.08 -16.17 -39.28
N ILE A 288 -8.65 -15.50 -38.21
CA ILE A 288 -9.31 -15.53 -36.90
C ILE A 288 -10.80 -15.17 -36.98
N ALA A 289 -11.18 -14.15 -37.76
CA ALA A 289 -12.58 -13.75 -37.91
C ALA A 289 -13.40 -14.82 -38.66
N THR A 290 -12.87 -15.40 -39.73
CA THR A 290 -13.51 -16.51 -40.47
C THR A 290 -13.74 -17.73 -39.56
N LYS A 291 -12.75 -18.07 -38.71
CA LYS A 291 -12.83 -19.17 -37.75
C LYS A 291 -13.89 -18.93 -36.67
N MET A 292 -13.92 -17.74 -36.07
CA MET A 292 -14.95 -17.35 -35.10
C MET A 292 -16.35 -17.40 -35.71
N GLU A 293 -16.51 -16.88 -36.93
CA GLU A 293 -17.81 -16.86 -37.62
C GLU A 293 -18.30 -18.26 -37.99
N ARG A 294 -17.38 -19.18 -38.30
CA ARG A 294 -17.70 -20.60 -38.52
C ARG A 294 -18.24 -21.26 -37.25
N LEU A 295 -17.67 -20.96 -36.07
CA LEU A 295 -18.18 -21.45 -34.78
C LEU A 295 -19.58 -20.91 -34.48
N ARG A 296 -19.82 -19.60 -34.69
CA ARG A 296 -21.17 -19.01 -34.52
C ARG A 296 -22.22 -19.64 -35.42
N LYS A 297 -21.89 -19.87 -36.70
CA LYS A 297 -22.79 -20.50 -37.66
C LYS A 297 -23.06 -21.96 -37.36
N ASP A 298 -22.14 -22.65 -36.70
CA ASP A 298 -22.34 -23.99 -36.17
C ASP A 298 -23.26 -23.97 -34.94
N ASP A 299 -23.02 -23.09 -33.96
CA ASP A 299 -23.90 -22.94 -32.78
C ASP A 299 -25.33 -22.58 -33.18
N ALA A 300 -25.52 -21.62 -34.11
CA ALA A 300 -26.83 -21.18 -34.58
C ALA A 300 -27.65 -22.27 -35.31
N ARG A 301 -27.03 -23.41 -35.66
CA ARG A 301 -27.70 -24.58 -36.25
C ARG A 301 -28.06 -25.66 -35.22
N ARG A 302 -27.56 -25.55 -33.98
CA ARG A 302 -27.76 -26.56 -32.94
C ARG A 302 -28.95 -26.19 -32.05
N ALA A 303 -29.78 -27.18 -31.72
CA ALA A 303 -30.84 -27.01 -30.73
C ALA A 303 -30.29 -26.89 -29.28
N THR A 304 -29.07 -27.37 -29.04
CA THR A 304 -28.38 -27.31 -27.75
C THR A 304 -26.97 -26.72 -27.89
N PRO A 305 -26.51 -25.85 -26.96
CA PRO A 305 -25.14 -25.34 -26.97
C PRO A 305 -24.11 -26.47 -26.97
N PHE A 306 -23.04 -26.35 -27.77
CA PHE A 306 -21.99 -27.35 -27.81
C PHE A 306 -21.13 -27.31 -26.54
N ALA A 307 -21.29 -28.31 -25.69
CA ALA A 307 -20.50 -28.50 -24.47
C ALA A 307 -19.06 -28.95 -24.81
N THR A 308 -18.20 -27.97 -25.07
CA THR A 308 -16.76 -28.20 -25.34
C THR A 308 -16.01 -28.66 -24.08
N ARG A 309 -15.26 -29.75 -24.23
CA ARG A 309 -14.38 -30.34 -23.20
C ARG A 309 -13.07 -29.57 -23.05
N ILE A 310 -12.73 -28.69 -23.99
CA ILE A 310 -11.47 -27.91 -23.96
C ILE A 310 -11.40 -27.05 -22.71
N PHE A 311 -12.47 -26.33 -22.36
CA PHE A 311 -12.50 -25.51 -21.15
C PHE A 311 -12.54 -26.37 -19.88
N GLU A 312 -13.23 -27.51 -19.89
CA GLU A 312 -13.27 -28.42 -18.75
C GLU A 312 -11.89 -29.00 -18.45
N LYS A 313 -11.17 -29.44 -19.49
CA LYS A 313 -9.77 -29.85 -19.37
C LYS A 313 -8.91 -28.71 -18.81
N ARG A 314 -8.95 -27.51 -19.42
CA ARG A 314 -8.14 -26.36 -18.96
C ARG A 314 -8.45 -25.94 -17.51
N ILE A 315 -9.72 -26.03 -17.10
CA ILE A 315 -10.15 -25.80 -15.69
C ILE A 315 -9.57 -26.88 -14.78
N ASN A 316 -9.65 -28.15 -15.16
CA ASN A 316 -9.14 -29.26 -14.35
C ASN A 316 -7.60 -29.25 -14.24
N ASP A 317 -6.91 -28.98 -15.35
CA ASP A 317 -5.45 -28.82 -15.39
C ASP A 317 -5.01 -27.69 -14.44
N ALA A 318 -5.66 -26.51 -14.53
CA ALA A 318 -5.37 -25.37 -13.65
C ALA A 318 -5.72 -25.63 -12.17
N ARG A 319 -6.79 -26.38 -11.87
CA ARG A 319 -7.13 -26.80 -10.50
C ARG A 319 -6.13 -27.83 -9.96
N SER A 320 -5.62 -28.73 -10.79
CA SER A 320 -4.60 -29.71 -10.39
C SER A 320 -3.28 -29.01 -10.04
N GLU A 321 -2.84 -28.03 -10.83
CA GLU A 321 -1.66 -27.22 -10.51
C GLU A 321 -1.88 -26.30 -9.30
N TRP A 322 -3.07 -25.70 -9.14
CA TRP A 322 -3.42 -24.94 -7.93
C TRP A 322 -3.27 -25.81 -6.68
N GLU A 323 -3.76 -27.05 -6.69
CA GLU A 323 -3.68 -27.97 -5.55
C GLU A 323 -2.23 -28.41 -5.24
N LYS A 324 -1.42 -28.70 -6.27
CA LYS A 324 0.02 -28.98 -6.10
C LYS A 324 0.78 -27.80 -5.51
N LEU A 325 0.42 -26.58 -5.90
CA LEU A 325 1.02 -25.36 -5.37
C LEU A 325 0.51 -25.06 -3.96
N ARG A 326 -0.76 -25.34 -3.64
CA ARG A 326 -1.34 -25.23 -2.29
C ARG A 326 -0.56 -26.07 -1.30
N VAL A 327 -0.32 -27.35 -1.58
CA VAL A 327 0.44 -28.24 -0.67
C VAL A 327 1.84 -27.67 -0.39
N LYS A 328 2.59 -27.28 -1.43
CA LYS A 328 3.92 -26.65 -1.29
C LYS A 328 3.89 -25.35 -0.49
N PHE A 329 2.83 -24.57 -0.65
CA PHE A 329 2.62 -23.33 0.09
C PHE A 329 2.36 -23.60 1.58
N GLU A 330 1.50 -24.57 1.89
CA GLU A 330 1.16 -24.94 3.28
C GLU A 330 2.38 -25.54 3.99
N GLU A 331 3.19 -26.34 3.28
CA GLU A 331 4.48 -26.86 3.77
C GLU A 331 5.49 -25.74 4.07
N ALA A 332 5.65 -24.75 3.16
CA ALA A 332 6.61 -23.65 3.34
C ALA A 332 6.17 -22.67 4.43
N THR A 333 4.94 -22.17 4.34
CA THR A 333 4.40 -21.13 5.22
C THR A 333 3.92 -21.66 6.56
N GLY A 334 3.64 -22.96 6.66
CA GLY A 334 3.15 -23.63 7.88
C GLY A 334 1.69 -23.35 8.22
N ARG A 335 0.93 -22.64 7.37
CA ARG A 335 -0.49 -22.34 7.60
C ARG A 335 -1.36 -22.92 6.48
N PRO A 336 -2.62 -23.29 6.75
CA PRO A 336 -3.56 -23.63 5.70
C PRO A 336 -3.86 -22.43 4.81
N LEU A 337 -4.10 -22.70 3.52
CA LEU A 337 -4.41 -21.68 2.53
C LEU A 337 -5.86 -21.81 2.06
N LEU A 338 -6.67 -20.81 2.41
CA LEU A 338 -8.09 -20.75 2.02
C LEU A 338 -8.27 -20.10 0.63
N CYS A 339 -7.74 -18.89 0.45
CA CYS A 339 -7.75 -18.19 -0.83
C CYS A 339 -6.60 -17.18 -0.91
N VAL A 340 -5.78 -17.25 -1.97
CA VAL A 340 -4.69 -16.28 -2.15
C VAL A 340 -5.20 -14.91 -2.54
N SER A 341 -6.24 -14.83 -3.38
CA SER A 341 -6.78 -13.54 -3.80
C SER A 341 -7.32 -12.71 -2.62
N GLU A 342 -7.85 -13.33 -1.56
CA GLU A 342 -8.29 -12.63 -0.35
C GLU A 342 -7.10 -12.05 0.44
N ASP A 343 -6.05 -12.84 0.64
CA ASP A 343 -4.83 -12.41 1.33
C ASP A 343 -4.14 -11.26 0.58
N LEU A 344 -4.03 -11.35 -0.75
CA LEU A 344 -3.47 -10.29 -1.59
C LEU A 344 -4.37 -9.05 -1.67
N ASN A 345 -5.70 -9.20 -1.60
CA ASN A 345 -6.62 -8.07 -1.53
C ASN A 345 -6.54 -7.34 -0.18
N ALA A 346 -6.37 -8.07 0.93
CA ALA A 346 -6.13 -7.49 2.25
C ALA A 346 -4.78 -6.73 2.28
N GLU A 347 -3.72 -7.34 1.75
CA GLU A 347 -2.41 -6.68 1.57
C GLU A 347 -2.53 -5.41 0.70
N SER A 348 -3.25 -5.47 -0.43
CA SER A 348 -3.46 -4.31 -1.32
C SER A 348 -4.16 -3.15 -0.60
N LYS A 349 -5.17 -3.44 0.23
CA LYS A 349 -5.86 -2.45 1.08
C LYS A 349 -4.94 -1.85 2.15
N LEU A 350 -4.02 -2.63 2.72
CA LEU A 350 -3.00 -2.11 3.65
C LEU A 350 -2.00 -1.20 2.93
N HIS A 351 -1.49 -1.61 1.76
CA HIS A 351 -0.63 -0.77 0.93
C HIS A 351 -1.31 0.50 0.40
N GLN A 352 -2.64 0.59 0.43
CA GLN A 352 -3.39 1.84 0.14
C GLN A 352 -3.41 2.81 1.34
N ARG A 353 -2.94 2.41 2.52
CA ARG A 353 -2.78 3.27 3.70
C ARG A 353 -1.36 3.78 3.88
N ASP A 354 -0.40 3.33 3.06
CA ASP A 354 1.01 3.70 3.20
C ASP A 354 1.20 5.23 3.06
N PRO A 355 1.70 5.93 4.09
CA PRO A 355 1.86 7.38 4.07
C PRO A 355 2.86 7.85 3.00
N VAL A 356 3.79 7.01 2.54
CA VAL A 356 4.72 7.34 1.44
C VAL A 356 4.06 7.17 0.06
N ARG A 357 3.04 6.31 -0.06
CA ARG A 357 2.25 6.15 -1.29
C ARG A 357 1.21 7.26 -1.45
N ASN A 358 0.65 7.71 -0.32
CA ASN A 358 -0.40 8.73 -0.25
C ASN A 358 0.13 10.13 0.11
N ALA A 359 1.44 10.28 0.32
CA ALA A 359 2.06 11.59 0.44
C ALA A 359 1.58 12.45 -0.74
N PRO A 360 1.12 13.69 -0.50
CA PRO A 360 0.94 14.65 -1.57
C PRO A 360 2.25 14.65 -2.35
N LYS A 361 2.17 14.32 -3.64
CA LYS A 361 3.28 14.65 -4.50
C LYS A 361 3.30 16.17 -4.51
N ASP A 362 4.43 16.75 -4.16
CA ASP A 362 4.82 18.07 -4.63
C ASP A 362 5.09 17.94 -6.14
N ASP A 363 4.04 17.58 -6.91
CA ASP A 363 4.04 17.60 -8.35
C ASP A 363 4.26 19.09 -8.69
N PRO A 364 5.42 19.46 -9.29
CA PRO A 364 5.70 20.85 -9.59
C PRO A 364 4.56 21.38 -10.45
N PRO A 365 4.11 22.64 -10.23
CA PRO A 365 2.92 23.18 -10.86
C PRO A 365 2.96 22.88 -12.35
N VAL A 366 1.91 22.20 -12.84
CA VAL A 366 1.88 21.60 -14.17
C VAL A 366 2.18 22.69 -15.19
N LYS A 367 3.44 22.77 -15.65
CA LYS A 367 3.83 23.75 -16.65
C LYS A 367 3.10 23.37 -17.93
N HIS A 368 2.02 24.09 -18.21
CA HIS A 368 1.24 23.88 -19.42
C HIS A 368 2.19 23.99 -20.61
N MET A 369 2.19 22.97 -21.48
CA MET A 369 3.13 22.88 -22.60
C MET A 369 2.83 23.92 -23.70
N VAL A 370 1.75 24.67 -23.53
CA VAL A 370 1.24 25.74 -24.39
C VAL A 370 0.59 26.74 -23.44
N ASP A 371 1.02 28.00 -23.48
CA ASP A 371 0.40 29.09 -22.71
C ASP A 371 -0.63 29.81 -23.59
N TYR A 372 -1.76 29.13 -23.82
CA TYR A 372 -2.85 29.60 -24.68
C TYR A 372 -4.20 29.19 -24.09
N ASP A 373 -5.12 30.15 -23.93
CA ASP A 373 -6.49 29.86 -23.48
C ASP A 373 -7.33 29.24 -24.60
N TRP A 374 -7.03 27.98 -24.92
CA TRP A 374 -7.81 27.21 -25.88
C TRP A 374 -9.24 26.91 -25.41
N ARG A 375 -9.63 27.21 -24.16
CA ARG A 375 -10.96 26.86 -23.62
C ARG A 375 -12.06 27.79 -24.13
N SER A 376 -11.73 29.03 -24.44
CA SER A 376 -12.64 30.01 -25.06
C SER A 376 -12.74 29.86 -26.58
N SER A 377 -11.93 28.99 -27.19
CA SER A 377 -11.92 28.70 -28.62
C SER A 377 -13.21 28.06 -29.13
N ARG A 378 -13.62 28.40 -30.35
CA ARG A 378 -14.69 27.68 -31.11
C ARG A 378 -14.35 26.21 -31.41
N TRP A 379 -13.09 25.81 -31.23
CA TRP A 379 -12.61 24.45 -31.40
C TRP A 379 -12.56 23.66 -30.08
N ALA A 380 -12.84 24.29 -28.93
CA ALA A 380 -12.71 23.71 -27.60
C ALA A 380 -13.54 22.44 -27.38
N ASP A 381 -14.72 22.31 -27.99
CA ASP A 381 -15.59 21.13 -27.85
C ASP A 381 -15.13 19.91 -28.66
N ARG A 382 -14.19 20.09 -29.59
CA ARG A 382 -13.73 18.98 -30.45
C ARG A 382 -12.84 18.02 -29.68
N ASN A 383 -13.02 16.72 -29.94
CA ASN A 383 -12.16 15.69 -29.35
C ASN A 383 -10.78 15.68 -30.04
N ARG A 384 -9.78 15.06 -29.42
CA ARG A 384 -8.40 15.07 -29.93
C ARG A 384 -8.28 14.52 -31.36
N HIS A 385 -9.01 13.46 -31.70
CA HIS A 385 -8.94 12.86 -33.04
C HIS A 385 -9.51 13.81 -34.10
N GLN A 386 -10.68 14.39 -33.85
CA GLN A 386 -11.27 15.42 -34.72
C GLN A 386 -10.33 16.60 -34.96
N LEU A 387 -9.64 17.08 -33.92
CA LEU A 387 -8.67 18.18 -34.05
C LEU A 387 -7.45 17.78 -34.88
N VAL A 388 -6.92 16.57 -34.68
CA VAL A 388 -5.82 16.04 -35.50
C VAL A 388 -6.22 15.98 -36.98
N ASP A 389 -7.42 15.50 -37.29
CA ASP A 389 -7.88 15.37 -38.68
C ASP A 389 -8.12 16.75 -39.32
N ILE A 390 -8.77 17.68 -38.61
CA ILE A 390 -8.99 19.06 -39.07
C ILE A 390 -7.66 19.78 -39.31
N ALA A 391 -6.70 19.65 -38.38
CA ALA A 391 -5.41 20.30 -38.47
C ALA A 391 -4.55 19.72 -39.61
N LYS A 392 -4.51 18.38 -39.78
CA LYS A 392 -3.87 17.74 -40.94
C LYS A 392 -4.46 18.23 -42.26
N ASN A 393 -5.79 18.25 -42.37
CA ASN A 393 -6.48 18.67 -43.59
C ASN A 393 -6.27 20.16 -43.94
N ARG A 394 -5.83 20.98 -42.96
CA ARG A 394 -5.44 22.37 -43.16
C ARG A 394 -3.94 22.59 -43.35
N GLY A 395 -3.12 21.52 -43.30
CA GLY A 395 -1.68 21.59 -43.52
C GLY A 395 -0.83 21.76 -42.27
N MET A 396 -1.36 21.52 -41.06
CA MET A 396 -0.56 21.62 -39.82
C MET A 396 0.59 20.58 -39.82
N PRO A 397 1.86 21.02 -39.71
CA PRO A 397 2.99 20.10 -39.62
C PRO A 397 2.88 19.23 -38.35
N HIS A 398 3.08 17.92 -38.50
CA HIS A 398 3.05 16.91 -37.44
C HIS A 398 1.86 17.03 -36.45
N ALA A 399 0.64 17.36 -36.90
CA ALA A 399 -0.52 17.60 -36.03
C ALA A 399 -0.79 16.50 -34.96
N SER A 400 -0.56 15.22 -35.29
CA SER A 400 -0.69 14.11 -34.32
C SER A 400 0.30 14.17 -33.15
N GLY A 401 1.34 14.98 -33.29
CA GLY A 401 2.43 15.27 -32.36
C GLY A 401 2.21 16.46 -31.44
N ALA A 402 1.08 17.17 -31.57
CA ALA A 402 0.75 18.32 -30.77
C ALA A 402 -0.28 17.98 -29.65
N PRO A 403 -0.25 18.73 -28.52
CA PRO A 403 -1.33 18.73 -27.54
C PRO A 403 -2.57 19.44 -28.10
N LYS A 404 -3.73 19.23 -27.47
CA LYS A 404 -4.99 19.88 -27.86
C LYS A 404 -4.87 21.41 -27.93
N ALA A 405 -4.21 22.02 -26.96
CA ALA A 405 -4.00 23.46 -26.89
C ALA A 405 -3.24 24.02 -28.12
N ALA A 406 -2.14 23.37 -28.53
CA ALA A 406 -1.32 23.82 -29.67
C ALA A 406 -2.03 23.62 -31.00
N MET A 407 -2.77 22.51 -31.18
CA MET A 407 -3.60 22.32 -32.37
C MET A 407 -4.69 23.40 -32.47
N ILE A 408 -5.23 23.85 -31.34
CA ILE A 408 -6.23 24.93 -31.31
C ILE A 408 -5.58 26.29 -31.59
N LYS A 409 -4.45 26.63 -30.92
CA LYS A 409 -3.63 27.82 -31.21
C LYS A 409 -3.35 27.92 -32.71
N TRP A 410 -2.77 26.87 -33.30
CA TRP A 410 -2.47 26.82 -34.72
C TRP A 410 -3.71 26.95 -35.62
N LEU A 411 -4.87 26.38 -35.24
CA LEU A 411 -6.13 26.51 -36.01
C LEU A 411 -6.78 27.91 -35.93
N GLU A 412 -6.25 28.80 -35.09
CA GLU A 412 -6.77 30.16 -34.89
C GLU A 412 -5.76 31.25 -35.24
N THR A 413 -4.47 31.06 -34.96
CA THR A 413 -3.37 32.00 -35.28
C THR A 413 -2.55 31.60 -36.51
N GLY A 414 -2.55 30.32 -36.90
CA GLY A 414 -1.65 29.76 -37.91
C GLY A 414 -0.24 29.42 -37.39
N GLU A 415 0.05 29.72 -36.12
CA GLU A 415 1.39 29.63 -35.53
C GLU A 415 1.49 28.46 -34.54
N ILE A 416 2.65 27.80 -34.52
CA ILE A 416 3.03 26.80 -33.52
C ILE A 416 4.55 26.80 -33.31
N GLU A 417 4.97 26.70 -32.06
CA GLU A 417 6.39 26.70 -31.67
C GLU A 417 6.89 25.27 -31.42
N TYR A 418 8.20 25.03 -31.59
CA TYR A 418 8.81 23.70 -31.34
C TYR A 418 8.62 23.24 -29.88
N GLU A 419 8.62 24.19 -28.97
CA GLU A 419 8.31 24.08 -27.55
C GLU A 419 6.95 23.38 -27.29
N GLU A 420 5.99 23.53 -28.21
CA GLU A 420 4.61 23.05 -28.07
C GLU A 420 4.40 21.62 -28.59
N TYR A 421 5.37 21.02 -29.29
CA TYR A 421 5.28 19.63 -29.75
C TYR A 421 5.67 18.62 -28.67
N TYR A 422 5.18 17.38 -28.78
CA TYR A 422 5.70 16.26 -28.00
C TYR A 422 7.10 15.85 -28.49
N THR A 423 7.95 15.38 -27.57
CA THR A 423 9.34 14.96 -27.86
C THR A 423 9.43 13.94 -28.99
N THR A 424 8.47 13.01 -29.08
CA THR A 424 8.37 12.01 -30.15
C THR A 424 8.26 12.62 -31.56
N SER A 425 7.62 13.78 -31.69
CA SER A 425 7.43 14.45 -32.96
C SER A 425 8.58 15.41 -33.30
N LEU A 426 9.23 15.98 -32.29
CA LEU A 426 10.50 16.67 -32.48
C LEU A 426 11.59 15.72 -33.00
N HIS A 427 11.66 14.47 -32.49
CA HIS A 427 12.54 13.44 -33.06
C HIS A 427 12.20 13.12 -34.51
N ALA A 428 10.91 13.06 -34.88
CA ALA A 428 10.50 12.83 -36.27
C ALA A 428 10.95 13.98 -37.19
N MET A 429 10.70 15.24 -36.79
CA MET A 429 11.18 16.43 -37.50
C MET A 429 12.71 16.42 -37.70
N CYS A 430 13.47 16.08 -36.65
CA CYS A 430 14.93 15.98 -36.74
C CYS A 430 15.35 14.88 -37.74
N SER A 431 14.72 13.71 -37.68
CA SER A 431 14.99 12.58 -38.58
C SER A 431 14.66 12.91 -40.04
N GLU A 432 13.56 13.62 -40.29
CA GLU A 432 13.16 14.06 -41.65
C GLU A 432 14.14 15.09 -42.24
N ARG A 433 14.85 15.82 -41.37
CA ARG A 433 15.90 16.81 -41.72
C ARG A 433 17.31 16.21 -41.77
N GLY A 434 17.48 14.92 -41.47
CA GLY A 434 18.79 14.26 -41.41
C GLY A 434 19.62 14.61 -40.19
N ILE A 435 19.02 15.16 -39.14
CA ILE A 435 19.68 15.53 -37.88
C ILE A 435 19.70 14.32 -36.95
N ASP A 436 20.89 13.87 -36.53
CA ASP A 436 21.03 12.77 -35.58
C ASP A 436 20.76 13.22 -34.13
N VAL A 437 19.83 12.53 -33.45
CA VAL A 437 19.37 12.89 -32.11
C VAL A 437 19.29 11.64 -31.22
N ASN A 438 20.25 11.54 -30.30
CA ASN A 438 20.21 10.54 -29.23
C ASN A 438 18.94 10.71 -28.36
N GLN A 439 18.20 9.61 -28.18
CA GLN A 439 16.96 9.52 -27.40
C GLN A 439 17.11 9.89 -25.91
N THR A 440 18.33 9.96 -25.37
CA THR A 440 18.57 10.38 -23.98
C THR A 440 18.71 11.90 -23.79
N LYS A 441 18.68 12.71 -24.86
CA LYS A 441 18.76 14.18 -24.78
C LYS A 441 17.51 14.79 -24.14
N LYS A 442 17.65 15.94 -23.48
CA LYS A 442 16.50 16.64 -22.85
C LYS A 442 15.67 17.36 -23.92
N LYS A 443 14.36 17.52 -23.71
CA LYS A 443 13.45 18.19 -24.68
C LYS A 443 13.99 19.55 -25.16
N VAL A 444 14.56 20.36 -24.26
CA VAL A 444 15.14 21.68 -24.59
C VAL A 444 16.31 21.59 -25.59
N GLU A 445 17.14 20.54 -25.50
CA GLU A 445 18.22 20.29 -26.46
C GLU A 445 17.65 19.83 -27.81
N ILE A 446 16.61 19.00 -27.78
CA ILE A 446 15.93 18.49 -28.98
C ILE A 446 15.16 19.60 -29.72
N ILE A 447 14.68 20.64 -29.01
CA ILE A 447 14.01 21.82 -29.61
C ILE A 447 14.99 22.72 -30.38
N ARG A 448 16.24 22.85 -29.90
CA ARG A 448 17.23 23.73 -30.53
C ARG A 448 17.66 23.24 -31.91
N LEU A 449 17.94 21.94 -32.05
CA LEU A 449 18.44 21.35 -33.29
C LEU A 449 17.59 21.64 -34.55
N PRO A 450 16.24 21.44 -34.57
CA PRO A 450 15.42 21.77 -35.72
C PRO A 450 15.32 23.29 -35.95
N LYS A 451 15.40 24.10 -34.89
CA LYS A 451 15.36 25.57 -34.98
C LYS A 451 16.63 26.13 -35.61
N GLU A 452 17.80 25.75 -35.09
CA GLU A 452 19.12 26.12 -35.61
C GLU A 452 19.26 25.74 -37.09
N HIS A 453 18.83 24.53 -37.47
CA HIS A 453 18.84 24.07 -38.87
C HIS A 453 17.90 24.86 -39.81
N ASP A 454 16.79 25.41 -39.32
CA ASP A 454 15.88 26.23 -40.15
C ASP A 454 16.37 27.68 -40.24
N GLU A 455 17.01 28.19 -39.19
CA GLU A 455 17.71 29.47 -39.17
C GLU A 455 18.93 29.46 -40.12
N GLU A 456 19.64 28.34 -40.24
CA GLU A 456 20.75 28.15 -41.22
C GLU A 456 20.30 28.04 -42.69
N LYS A 457 18.99 27.86 -42.95
CA LYS A 457 18.42 27.66 -44.29
C LYS A 457 17.52 28.80 -44.79
N SER A 458 17.37 29.86 -43.98
CA SER A 458 16.58 31.05 -44.28
C SER A 458 17.47 32.21 -44.73
#